data_AF-A0A972DEF7-F1
#
_entry.id   AF-A0A972DEF7-F1
#
_cell.length_a   1.000
_cell.length_b   1.000
_cell.length_c   1.000
_cell.angle_alpha   90.00
_cell.angle_beta   90.00
_cell.angle_gamma   90.00
#
_symmetry.space_group_name_H-M   'P 1'
#
loop_
_entity.id
_entity.type
_entity.pdbx_description
1 polymer ?
#
loop_
_entity_poly.entity_id
_entity_poly.type
_entity_poly.pdbx_seq_one_letter_code
_entity_poly.pdbx_strand_id
1 'polypeptide(L)'
;MTYRYDNFMYDGSSSLIAVIKSVILNPMKAVYECTDKDKLRFIALTLLPLLGLPLLTRRYERYFLLIPYILINLMSDYPYQHDIFFQYTFGPFAFLIYLTVVNLADLKIHWHRSFALVTATVVCGMCFAVLVVPKAMYYPVQALRNYDYYRNIRNVLDEIPEEAPVAAGTFYTAYLSQREILYDLHYCSLEHLLESRYVVLGAYDADNFQKFAVKKQEIPDITRLCSSENLPEIRYMVLGISAADDYQEFITDEESSDIESLIDFLVDNGYKLYRSIENGPVIYQTN
;
A
#
# COMPACT_ATOMS: atom_id res chain seq x y z
N MET A 1 11.01 7.40 3.65
CA MET A 1 10.48 8.57 4.40
C MET A 1 10.73 9.88 3.66
N THR A 2 11.91 10.07 3.06
CA THR A 2 12.29 11.29 2.31
C THR A 2 11.49 11.47 1.02
N TYR A 3 11.22 10.36 0.31
CA TYR A 3 10.45 10.37 -0.94
C TYR A 3 9.04 10.99 -0.84
N ARG A 4 8.49 11.11 0.37
CA ARG A 4 7.14 11.67 0.63
C ARG A 4 7.11 13.21 0.61
N TYR A 5 8.27 13.83 0.45
CA TYR A 5 8.43 15.28 0.37
C TYR A 5 9.38 15.65 -0.77
N ASP A 6 9.46 14.82 -1.80
CA ASP A 6 10.32 15.06 -2.96
C ASP A 6 9.93 16.36 -3.67
N ASN A 7 8.64 16.70 -3.64
CA ASN A 7 8.12 18.00 -4.06
C ASN A 7 8.79 19.22 -3.39
N PHE A 8 9.46 19.06 -2.24
CA PHE A 8 10.22 20.10 -1.53
C PHE A 8 11.74 19.92 -1.52
N MET A 9 12.29 18.83 -2.09
CA MET A 9 13.73 18.54 -2.10
C MET A 9 14.38 18.87 -3.45
N TYR A 10 14.73 20.14 -3.69
CA TYR A 10 15.26 20.61 -4.98
C TYR A 10 16.77 20.40 -5.20
N ASP A 11 17.52 20.17 -4.13
CA ASP A 11 18.98 20.12 -4.15
C ASP A 11 19.53 18.69 -4.16
N GLY A 12 18.66 17.69 -4.36
CA GLY A 12 19.03 16.27 -4.31
C GLY A 12 19.39 15.79 -2.90
N SER A 13 19.20 16.63 -1.87
CA SER A 13 19.47 16.24 -0.49
C SER A 13 18.28 15.48 0.10
N SER A 14 18.52 14.29 0.64
CA SER A 14 17.50 13.47 1.31
C SER A 14 17.23 13.94 2.75
N SER A 15 17.14 15.26 2.99
CA SER A 15 17.08 15.84 4.33
C SER A 15 15.78 16.60 4.60
N LEU A 16 15.18 16.35 5.78
CA LEU A 16 14.06 17.13 6.30
C LEU A 16 14.39 18.62 6.47
N ILE A 17 15.67 18.97 6.66
CA ILE A 17 16.10 20.36 6.74
C ILE A 17 15.89 21.08 5.39
N ALA A 18 16.04 20.36 4.26
CA ALA A 18 15.78 20.91 2.95
C ALA A 18 14.31 21.25 2.76
N VAL A 19 13.39 20.42 3.27
CA VAL A 19 11.95 20.71 3.28
C VAL A 19 11.65 22.00 4.04
N ILE A 20 12.20 22.16 5.24
CA ILE A 20 12.01 23.39 6.05
C ILE A 20 12.56 24.61 5.31
N LYS A 21 13.77 24.50 4.74
CA LYS A 21 14.40 25.57 3.96
C LYS A 21 13.54 25.95 2.75
N SER A 22 13.00 24.97 2.04
CA SER A 22 12.12 25.16 0.88
C SER A 22 10.82 25.89 1.23
N VAL A 23 10.22 25.59 2.38
CA VAL A 23 9.00 26.27 2.86
C VAL A 23 9.29 27.74 3.18
N ILE A 24 10.42 28.03 3.83
CA ILE A 24 10.82 29.40 4.19
C ILE A 24 11.18 30.21 2.95
N LEU A 25 11.92 29.62 2.00
CA LEU A 25 12.36 30.31 0.80
C LEU A 25 11.24 30.47 -0.24
N ASN A 26 10.30 29.51 -0.31
CA ASN A 26 9.22 29.49 -1.30
C ASN A 26 7.85 29.22 -0.66
N PRO A 27 7.33 30.16 0.17
CA PRO A 27 6.08 29.95 0.91
C PRO A 27 4.87 29.77 -0.02
N MET A 28 4.86 30.44 -1.18
CA MET A 28 3.78 30.28 -2.16
C MET A 28 3.75 28.88 -2.76
N LYS A 29 4.91 28.24 -2.92
CA LYS A 29 4.94 26.85 -3.37
C LYS A 29 4.39 25.92 -2.29
N ALA A 30 4.72 26.14 -1.01
CA ALA A 30 4.14 25.36 0.07
C ALA A 30 2.61 25.44 0.11
N VAL A 31 2.04 26.62 -0.16
CA VAL A 31 0.58 26.78 -0.31
C VAL A 31 0.07 26.03 -1.53
N TYR A 32 0.72 26.18 -2.69
CA TYR A 32 0.34 25.50 -3.93
C TYR A 32 0.27 23.97 -3.75
N GLU A 33 1.31 23.39 -3.14
CA GLU A 33 1.40 21.96 -2.85
C GLU A 33 0.25 21.49 -1.94
N CYS A 34 -0.32 22.34 -1.08
CA CYS A 34 -1.46 22.00 -0.23
C CYS A 34 -2.82 22.04 -0.95
N THR A 35 -2.89 22.56 -2.18
CA THR A 35 -4.14 22.89 -2.90
C THR A 35 -4.38 22.06 -4.17
N ASP A 36 -3.74 20.90 -4.30
CA ASP A 36 -4.06 19.95 -5.36
C ASP A 36 -5.50 19.42 -5.25
N LYS A 37 -6.08 18.97 -6.36
CA LYS A 37 -7.46 18.49 -6.47
C LYS A 37 -7.77 17.40 -5.43
N ASP A 38 -6.88 16.43 -5.27
CA ASP A 38 -7.07 15.34 -4.32
C ASP A 38 -6.95 15.83 -2.87
N LYS A 39 -6.08 16.80 -2.62
CA LYS A 39 -5.92 17.46 -1.31
C LYS A 39 -7.12 18.35 -0.95
N LEU A 40 -7.70 19.07 -1.91
CA LEU A 40 -8.94 19.83 -1.73
C LEU A 40 -10.11 18.92 -1.41
N ARG A 41 -10.21 17.78 -2.11
CA ARG A 41 -11.19 16.74 -1.79
C ARG A 41 -10.97 16.21 -0.38
N PHE A 42 -9.73 15.90 -0.02
CA PHE A 42 -9.38 15.43 1.32
C PHE A 42 -9.74 16.45 2.42
N ILE A 43 -9.44 17.74 2.21
CA ILE A 43 -9.84 18.83 3.10
C ILE A 43 -11.36 18.88 3.26
N ALA A 44 -12.12 18.75 2.18
CA ALA A 44 -13.57 18.70 2.27
C ALA A 44 -14.03 17.48 3.08
N LEU A 45 -13.46 16.30 2.83
CA LEU A 45 -13.83 15.06 3.52
C LEU A 45 -13.51 15.06 5.02
N THR A 46 -12.48 15.77 5.46
CA THR A 46 -12.09 15.84 6.87
C THR A 46 -12.74 17.00 7.62
N LEU A 47 -12.95 18.15 6.98
CA LEU A 47 -13.53 19.33 7.63
C LEU A 47 -15.06 19.39 7.57
N LEU A 48 -15.70 18.86 6.51
CA LEU A 48 -17.15 18.90 6.37
C LEU A 48 -17.89 18.12 7.48
N PRO A 49 -17.46 16.92 7.92
CA PRO A 49 -18.03 16.26 9.09
C PRO A 49 -17.94 17.10 10.38
N LEU A 50 -16.98 18.02 10.44
CA LEU A 50 -16.74 18.94 11.55
C LEU A 50 -17.33 20.34 11.31
N LEU A 51 -18.11 20.52 10.24
CA LEU A 51 -18.69 21.81 9.81
C LEU A 51 -17.67 22.94 9.60
N GLY A 52 -16.40 22.59 9.37
CA GLY A 52 -15.30 23.56 9.33
C GLY A 52 -15.00 24.23 10.68
N LEU A 53 -15.59 23.76 11.79
CA LEU A 53 -15.34 24.28 13.14
C LEU A 53 -13.86 24.30 13.54
N PRO A 54 -12.98 23.38 13.11
CA PRO A 54 -11.54 23.50 13.37
C PRO A 54 -10.96 24.85 12.92
N LEU A 55 -11.46 25.40 11.81
CA LEU A 55 -10.97 26.66 11.25
C LEU A 55 -11.64 27.90 11.87
N LEU A 56 -12.74 27.72 12.59
CA LEU A 56 -13.53 28.81 13.16
C LEU A 56 -13.18 29.04 14.62
N THR A 57 -12.06 29.72 14.87
CA THR A 57 -11.59 30.05 16.22
C THR A 57 -11.42 31.55 16.46
N ARG A 58 -11.62 31.98 17.71
CA ARG A 58 -11.29 33.34 18.17
C ARG A 58 -9.89 33.46 18.76
N ARG A 59 -9.23 32.32 19.01
CA ARG A 59 -7.91 32.22 19.66
C ARG A 59 -6.90 31.69 18.66
N TYR A 60 -6.13 32.59 18.07
CA TYR A 60 -5.21 32.27 16.97
C TYR A 60 -4.12 31.27 17.36
N GLU A 61 -3.79 31.17 18.65
CA GLU A 61 -2.83 30.19 19.17
C GLU A 61 -3.28 28.75 18.89
N ARG A 62 -4.58 28.50 18.72
CA ARG A 62 -5.08 27.16 18.44
C ARG A 62 -4.71 26.65 17.05
N TYR A 63 -4.32 27.52 16.13
CA TYR A 63 -3.85 27.09 14.81
C TYR A 63 -2.54 26.31 14.85
N PHE A 64 -1.78 26.33 15.96
CA PHE A 64 -0.67 25.39 16.17
C PHE A 64 -1.12 23.92 16.03
N LEU A 65 -2.37 23.61 16.35
CA LEU A 65 -2.94 22.26 16.24
C LEU A 65 -3.20 21.85 14.78
N LEU A 66 -3.16 22.78 13.83
CA LEU A 66 -3.25 22.47 12.40
C LEU A 66 -1.90 22.07 11.79
N ILE A 67 -0.77 22.30 12.49
CA ILE A 67 0.56 22.01 11.96
C ILE A 67 0.70 20.53 11.53
N PRO A 68 0.32 19.53 12.34
CA PRO A 68 0.40 18.13 11.92
C PRO A 68 -0.44 17.84 10.67
N TYR A 69 -1.62 18.44 10.57
CA TYR A 69 -2.53 18.27 9.43
C TYR A 69 -1.94 18.84 8.14
N ILE A 70 -1.37 20.06 8.21
CA ILE A 70 -0.72 20.69 7.07
C ILE A 70 0.54 19.91 6.68
N LEU A 71 1.42 19.62 7.64
CA LEU A 71 2.72 19.00 7.39
C LEU A 71 2.60 17.58 6.86
N ILE A 72 1.78 16.74 7.51
CA ILE A 72 1.73 15.30 7.23
C ILE A 72 0.79 15.01 6.07
N ASN A 73 -0.37 15.66 6.01
CA ASN A 73 -1.39 15.32 5.02
C ASN A 73 -1.34 16.23 3.78
N LEU A 74 -1.19 17.55 3.95
CA LEU A 74 -1.34 18.48 2.82
C LEU A 74 -0.03 18.79 2.10
N MET A 75 1.09 18.92 2.81
CA MET A 75 2.38 19.24 2.19
C MET A 75 2.96 18.05 1.43
N SER A 76 2.83 16.84 1.99
CA SER A 76 3.35 15.62 1.36
C SER A 76 2.79 15.40 -0.05
N ASP A 77 3.61 14.89 -0.96
CA ASP A 77 3.21 14.41 -2.29
C ASP A 77 2.79 12.94 -2.29
N TYR A 78 2.90 12.25 -1.15
CA TYR A 78 2.53 10.86 -1.02
C TYR A 78 1.00 10.68 -1.01
N PRO A 79 0.40 9.97 -1.99
CA PRO A 79 -1.06 9.87 -2.14
C PRO A 79 -1.80 9.40 -0.89
N TYR A 80 -1.26 8.39 -0.20
CA TYR A 80 -1.90 7.81 0.98
C TYR A 80 -1.95 8.75 2.18
N GLN A 81 -1.12 9.79 2.21
CA GLN A 81 -1.14 10.78 3.28
C GLN A 81 -2.32 11.75 3.19
N HIS A 82 -2.99 11.85 2.05
CA HIS A 82 -4.21 12.64 1.87
C HIS A 82 -5.39 11.80 1.38
N ASP A 83 -5.48 10.55 1.87
CA ASP A 83 -6.64 9.69 1.68
C ASP A 83 -7.19 9.25 3.05
N ILE A 84 -8.50 9.42 3.24
CA ILE A 84 -9.22 9.06 4.48
C ILE A 84 -9.30 7.55 4.72
N PHE A 85 -9.02 6.73 3.71
CA PHE A 85 -9.01 5.27 3.81
C PHE A 85 -7.65 4.70 4.26
N PHE A 86 -6.65 5.57 4.50
CA PHE A 86 -5.33 5.19 5.01
C PHE A 86 -5.08 5.77 6.41
N GLN A 87 -4.21 5.10 7.16
CA GLN A 87 -3.91 5.35 8.57
C GLN A 87 -3.23 6.70 8.85
N TYR A 88 -2.66 7.34 7.83
CA TYR A 88 -1.89 8.59 7.98
C TYR A 88 -2.72 9.79 8.44
N THR A 89 -4.05 9.67 8.36
CA THR A 89 -4.99 10.72 8.78
C THR A 89 -5.26 10.68 10.30
N PHE A 90 -5.05 9.55 10.98
CA PHE A 90 -5.53 9.35 12.37
C PHE A 90 -4.91 10.34 13.38
N GLY A 91 -3.59 10.51 13.34
CA GLY A 91 -2.89 11.44 14.24
C GLY A 91 -3.33 12.90 14.04
N PRO A 92 -3.19 13.46 12.83
CA PRO A 92 -3.64 14.81 12.52
C PRO A 92 -5.14 15.06 12.76
N PHE A 93 -5.99 14.08 12.48
CA PHE A 93 -7.42 14.20 12.69
C PHE A 93 -7.80 14.31 14.18
N ALA A 94 -7.05 13.67 15.09
CA ALA A 94 -7.26 13.85 16.53
C ALA A 94 -7.12 15.32 16.96
N PHE A 95 -6.18 16.05 16.37
CA PHE A 95 -6.03 17.49 16.61
C PHE A 95 -7.21 18.30 16.05
N LEU A 96 -7.77 17.92 14.90
CA LEU A 96 -8.97 18.55 14.35
C LEU A 96 -10.21 18.33 15.23
N ILE A 97 -10.37 17.12 15.77
CA ILE A 97 -11.44 16.82 16.73
C ILE A 97 -11.27 17.66 18.00
N TYR A 98 -10.06 17.69 18.58
CA TYR A 98 -9.79 18.52 19.76
C TYR A 98 -10.08 20.00 19.48
N LEU A 99 -9.62 20.53 18.34
CA LEU A 99 -9.86 21.91 17.93
C LEU A 99 -11.36 22.21 17.77
N THR A 100 -12.12 21.27 17.21
CA THR A 100 -13.59 21.34 17.12
C THR A 100 -14.22 21.47 18.50
N VAL A 101 -13.85 20.60 19.45
CA VAL A 101 -14.42 20.60 20.81
C VAL A 101 -14.14 21.92 21.52
N VAL A 102 -12.91 22.42 21.45
CA VAL A 102 -12.53 23.67 22.12
C VAL A 102 -13.19 24.89 21.47
N ASN A 103 -13.29 24.93 20.13
CA ASN A 103 -13.99 26.02 19.43
C ASN A 103 -15.50 26.01 19.70
N LEU A 104 -16.08 24.82 19.82
CA LEU A 104 -17.47 24.64 20.21
C LEU A 104 -17.74 25.09 21.66
N ALA A 105 -16.79 24.86 22.58
CA ALA A 105 -16.90 25.29 23.98
C ALA A 105 -16.89 26.83 24.13
N ASP A 106 -16.27 27.56 23.20
CA ASP A 106 -16.28 29.03 23.19
C ASP A 106 -17.62 29.64 22.69
N LEU A 107 -18.54 28.83 22.16
CA LEU A 107 -19.87 29.30 21.78
C LEU A 107 -20.70 29.61 23.03
N LYS A 108 -20.80 30.90 23.36
CA LYS A 108 -21.53 31.42 24.53
C LYS A 108 -23.03 31.08 24.52
N ILE A 109 -23.64 30.96 23.34
CA ILE A 109 -25.07 30.72 23.19
C ILE A 109 -25.30 29.21 23.13
N HIS A 110 -25.91 28.65 24.18
CA HIS A 110 -26.15 27.21 24.30
C HIS A 110 -26.89 26.60 23.11
N TRP A 111 -27.89 27.31 22.55
CA TRP A 111 -28.64 26.81 21.41
C TRP A 111 -27.78 26.68 20.14
N HIS A 112 -26.89 27.64 19.85
CA HIS A 112 -25.95 27.53 18.72
C HIS A 112 -25.00 26.35 18.90
N ARG A 113 -24.55 26.10 20.15
CA ARG A 113 -23.69 24.96 20.48
C ARG A 113 -24.41 23.64 20.24
N SER A 114 -25.62 23.50 20.76
CA SER A 114 -26.44 22.29 20.56
C SER A 114 -26.79 22.08 19.08
N PHE A 115 -27.14 23.15 18.37
CA PHE A 115 -27.41 23.11 16.94
C PHE A 115 -26.19 22.63 16.14
N ALA A 116 -25.01 23.23 16.37
CA ALA A 116 -23.77 22.83 15.71
C ALA A 116 -23.41 21.36 15.98
N LEU A 117 -23.59 20.87 17.22
CA LEU A 117 -23.39 19.46 17.56
C LEU A 117 -24.34 18.52 16.80
N VAL A 118 -25.64 18.83 16.80
CA VAL A 118 -26.64 18.02 16.11
C VAL A 118 -26.35 18.01 14.61
N THR A 119 -26.07 19.17 14.02
CA THR A 119 -25.73 19.28 12.60
C THR A 119 -24.45 18.54 12.26
N ALA A 120 -23.39 18.67 13.06
CA ALA A 120 -22.13 17.94 12.84
C ALA A 120 -22.35 16.43 12.93
N THR A 121 -23.14 15.97 13.90
CA THR A 121 -23.49 14.54 14.04
C THR A 121 -24.26 14.03 12.83
N VAL A 122 -25.25 14.78 12.35
CA VAL A 122 -26.05 14.42 11.16
C VAL A 122 -25.18 14.41 9.90
N VAL A 123 -24.34 15.44 9.69
CA VAL A 123 -23.43 15.53 8.54
C VAL A 123 -22.39 14.41 8.59
N CYS A 124 -21.76 14.17 9.74
CA CYS A 124 -20.82 13.07 9.93
C CYS A 124 -21.48 11.72 9.64
N GLY A 125 -22.71 11.49 10.14
CA GLY A 125 -23.49 10.28 9.86
C GLY A 125 -23.79 10.10 8.37
N MET A 126 -24.17 11.17 7.66
CA MET A 126 -24.38 11.13 6.21
C MET A 126 -23.08 10.85 5.44
N CYS A 127 -21.97 11.52 5.79
CA CYS A 127 -20.66 11.26 5.20
C CYS A 127 -20.23 9.80 5.41
N PHE A 128 -20.41 9.27 6.62
CA PHE A 128 -20.12 7.88 6.94
C PHE A 128 -20.97 6.93 6.09
N ALA A 129 -22.28 7.17 6.00
CA ALA A 129 -23.19 6.32 5.23
C ALA A 129 -22.92 6.35 3.71
N VAL A 130 -22.58 7.51 3.14
CA VAL A 130 -22.38 7.65 1.69
C VAL A 130 -20.98 7.24 1.25
N LEU A 131 -19.96 7.53 2.06
CA LEU A 131 -18.55 7.37 1.64
C LEU A 131 -17.89 6.14 2.25
N VAL A 132 -18.13 5.86 3.53
CA VAL A 132 -17.43 4.81 4.27
C VAL A 132 -18.15 3.48 4.11
N VAL A 133 -19.47 3.44 4.28
CA VAL A 133 -20.25 2.17 4.24
C VAL A 133 -20.08 1.42 2.91
N PRO A 134 -20.16 2.03 1.70
CA PRO A 134 -20.01 1.28 0.46
C PRO A 134 -18.63 0.63 0.32
N LYS A 135 -17.56 1.34 0.72
CA LYS A 135 -16.19 0.79 0.71
C LYS A 135 -16.00 -0.27 1.79
N ALA A 136 -16.51 -0.03 3.00
CA ALA A 136 -16.42 -0.98 4.11
C ALA A 136 -17.17 -2.28 3.84
N MET A 137 -18.31 -2.21 3.14
CA MET A 137 -19.11 -3.37 2.76
C MET A 137 -18.55 -4.14 1.56
N TYR A 138 -17.67 -3.53 0.75
CA TYR A 138 -17.08 -4.17 -0.42
C TYR A 138 -16.37 -5.48 -0.05
N TYR A 139 -15.46 -5.46 0.94
CA TYR A 139 -14.67 -6.63 1.31
C TYR A 139 -15.49 -7.75 1.96
N PRO A 140 -16.39 -7.50 2.94
CA PRO A 140 -17.25 -8.55 3.49
C PRO A 140 -18.17 -9.18 2.44
N VAL A 141 -18.74 -8.37 1.54
CA VAL A 141 -19.59 -8.89 0.45
C VAL A 141 -18.77 -9.74 -0.51
N GLN A 142 -17.56 -9.30 -0.86
CA GLN A 142 -16.64 -10.07 -1.69
C GLN A 142 -16.22 -11.38 -0.99
N ALA A 143 -15.94 -11.34 0.32
CA ALA A 143 -15.60 -12.49 1.13
C ALA A 143 -16.71 -13.55 1.16
N LEU A 144 -17.97 -13.11 1.28
CA LEU A 144 -19.12 -14.01 1.24
C LEU A 144 -19.38 -14.55 -0.17
N ARG A 145 -19.29 -13.69 -1.21
CA ARG A 145 -19.52 -14.09 -2.60
C ARG A 145 -18.49 -15.11 -3.09
N ASN A 146 -17.24 -14.95 -2.70
CA ASN A 146 -16.12 -15.80 -3.11
C ASN A 146 -15.71 -16.77 -1.99
N TYR A 147 -16.64 -17.14 -1.10
CA TYR A 147 -16.34 -17.91 0.10
C TYR A 147 -15.67 -19.26 -0.21
N ASP A 148 -16.20 -20.02 -1.17
CA ASP A 148 -15.65 -21.33 -1.55
C ASP A 148 -14.26 -21.19 -2.19
N TYR A 149 -14.05 -20.13 -2.96
CA TYR A 149 -12.74 -19.81 -3.53
C TYR A 149 -11.71 -19.52 -2.43
N TYR A 150 -12.02 -18.66 -1.45
CA TYR A 150 -11.11 -18.40 -0.33
C TYR A 150 -10.90 -19.62 0.56
N ARG A 151 -11.92 -20.48 0.70
CA ARG A 151 -11.79 -21.77 1.39
C ARG A 151 -10.83 -22.69 0.65
N ASN A 152 -10.91 -22.76 -0.67
CA ASN A 152 -9.99 -23.57 -1.47
C ASN A 152 -8.54 -23.09 -1.34
N ILE A 153 -8.31 -21.78 -1.38
CA ILE A 153 -6.99 -21.18 -1.11
C ILE A 153 -6.45 -21.66 0.24
N ARG A 154 -7.24 -21.51 1.31
CA ARG A 154 -6.83 -21.95 2.66
C ARG A 154 -6.49 -23.43 2.71
N ASN A 155 -7.35 -24.28 2.15
CA ASN A 155 -7.13 -25.73 2.11
C ASN A 155 -5.81 -26.09 1.43
N VAL A 156 -5.43 -25.37 0.36
CA VAL A 156 -4.17 -25.59 -0.36
C VAL A 156 -2.97 -25.08 0.44
N LEU A 157 -3.09 -23.94 1.09
CA LEU A 157 -2.03 -23.41 1.97
C LEU A 157 -1.82 -24.28 3.22
N ASP A 158 -2.87 -24.94 3.71
CA ASP A 158 -2.83 -25.86 4.86
C ASP A 158 -2.03 -27.14 4.57
N GLU A 159 -1.82 -27.50 3.30
CA GLU A 159 -0.99 -28.66 2.93
C GLU A 159 0.51 -28.41 3.13
N ILE A 160 0.93 -27.14 3.24
CA ILE A 160 2.31 -26.80 3.53
C ILE A 160 2.60 -27.20 5.00
N PRO A 161 3.64 -28.01 5.28
CA PRO A 161 3.98 -28.40 6.65
C PRO A 161 4.33 -27.20 7.54
N GLU A 162 3.98 -27.25 8.84
CA GLU A 162 4.27 -26.18 9.81
C GLU A 162 5.76 -25.89 9.99
N GLU A 163 6.59 -26.94 9.97
CA GLU A 163 8.06 -26.88 10.15
C GLU A 163 8.81 -26.51 8.86
N ALA A 164 8.12 -26.39 7.72
CA ALA A 164 8.78 -26.10 6.46
C ALA A 164 9.09 -24.60 6.35
N PRO A 165 10.31 -24.19 5.95
CA PRO A 165 10.59 -22.80 5.66
C PRO A 165 9.83 -22.38 4.39
N VAL A 166 9.10 -21.26 4.48
CA VAL A 166 8.24 -20.76 3.40
C VAL A 166 8.60 -19.32 3.05
N ALA A 167 8.73 -19.03 1.76
CA ALA A 167 8.66 -17.67 1.25
C ALA A 167 7.29 -17.46 0.61
N ALA A 168 6.59 -16.39 0.95
CA ALA A 168 5.24 -16.13 0.44
C ALA A 168 5.05 -14.67 0.06
N GLY A 169 4.23 -14.42 -0.96
CA GLY A 169 3.81 -13.07 -1.30
C GLY A 169 3.05 -12.42 -0.15
N THR A 170 3.14 -11.09 -0.04
CA THR A 170 2.63 -10.27 1.07
C THR A 170 1.22 -10.64 1.53
N PHE A 171 0.32 -11.01 0.61
CA PHE A 171 -1.08 -11.33 0.93
C PHE A 171 -1.30 -12.72 1.55
N TYR A 172 -0.34 -13.63 1.48
CA TYR A 172 -0.44 -14.96 2.11
C TYR A 172 0.35 -15.09 3.40
N THR A 173 1.28 -14.17 3.68
CA THR A 173 2.11 -14.22 4.89
C THR A 173 1.25 -14.19 6.17
N ALA A 174 0.17 -13.42 6.17
CA ALA A 174 -0.77 -13.39 7.29
C ALA A 174 -1.41 -14.78 7.57
N TYR A 175 -1.83 -15.49 6.52
CA TYR A 175 -2.43 -16.82 6.66
C TYR A 175 -1.40 -17.92 6.94
N LEU A 176 -0.13 -17.70 6.58
CA LEU A 176 0.97 -18.63 6.81
C LEU A 176 1.79 -18.27 8.07
N SER A 177 1.35 -17.31 8.86
CA SER A 177 2.09 -16.80 10.03
C SER A 177 2.37 -17.85 11.12
N GLN A 178 1.69 -19.00 11.06
CA GLN A 178 1.91 -20.17 11.89
C GLN A 178 3.07 -21.08 11.44
N ARG A 179 3.74 -20.80 10.32
CA ARG A 179 4.95 -21.54 9.91
C ARG A 179 6.13 -21.11 10.79
N GLU A 180 6.98 -22.07 11.16
CA GLU A 180 8.14 -21.81 12.03
C GLU A 180 9.08 -20.76 11.40
N ILE A 181 9.30 -20.88 10.09
CA ILE A 181 10.10 -19.95 9.29
C ILE A 181 9.25 -19.46 8.12
N LEU A 182 8.96 -18.15 8.11
CA LEU A 182 8.20 -17.49 7.08
C LEU A 182 8.91 -16.20 6.63
N TYR A 183 9.16 -16.10 5.34
CA TYR A 183 9.71 -14.93 4.69
C TYR A 183 8.65 -14.27 3.81
N ASP A 184 8.55 -12.95 3.91
CA ASP A 184 7.76 -12.15 2.98
C ASP A 184 8.60 -11.90 1.72
N LEU A 185 8.10 -12.31 0.55
CA LEU A 185 8.83 -12.21 -0.71
C LEU A 185 9.27 -10.78 -1.02
N HIS A 186 8.47 -9.77 -0.67
CA HIS A 186 8.81 -8.37 -0.92
C HIS A 186 10.01 -7.88 -0.08
N TYR A 187 10.28 -8.52 1.06
CA TYR A 187 11.29 -8.06 2.02
C TYR A 187 12.42 -9.06 2.26
N CYS A 188 12.37 -10.27 1.69
CA CYS A 188 13.36 -11.29 1.94
C CYS A 188 14.60 -11.14 1.05
N SER A 189 15.74 -11.62 1.52
CA SER A 189 16.95 -11.70 0.68
C SER A 189 16.87 -12.90 -0.24
N LEU A 190 17.73 -12.92 -1.27
CA LEU A 190 17.89 -14.07 -2.15
C LEU A 190 18.28 -15.36 -1.39
N GLU A 191 19.11 -15.22 -0.35
CA GLU A 191 19.50 -16.34 0.52
C GLU A 191 18.27 -16.95 1.22
N HIS A 192 17.44 -16.12 1.85
CA HIS A 192 16.21 -16.57 2.49
C HIS A 192 15.21 -17.21 1.51
N LEU A 193 15.14 -16.69 0.28
CA LEU A 193 14.31 -17.27 -0.78
C LEU A 193 14.78 -18.69 -1.13
N LEU A 194 16.07 -18.88 -1.37
CA LEU A 194 16.65 -20.18 -1.76
C LEU A 194 16.71 -21.19 -0.60
N GLU A 195 16.71 -20.73 0.65
CA GLU A 195 16.54 -21.59 1.84
C GLU A 195 15.10 -22.10 2.00
N SER A 196 14.13 -21.42 1.39
CA SER A 196 12.72 -21.76 1.55
C SER A 196 12.39 -23.05 0.82
N ARG A 197 11.78 -24.00 1.52
CA ARG A 197 11.34 -25.26 0.93
C ARG A 197 10.12 -25.05 0.03
N TYR A 198 9.27 -24.11 0.40
CA TYR A 198 8.09 -23.75 -0.37
C TYR A 198 8.11 -22.26 -0.72
N VAL A 199 7.74 -21.96 -1.96
CA VAL A 199 7.52 -20.58 -2.42
C VAL A 199 6.07 -20.44 -2.87
N VAL A 200 5.35 -19.49 -2.27
CA VAL A 200 3.92 -19.25 -2.51
C VAL A 200 3.73 -17.91 -3.23
N LEU A 201 3.36 -17.99 -4.50
CA LEU A 201 3.05 -16.85 -5.38
C LEU A 201 1.53 -16.72 -5.52
N GLY A 202 0.97 -15.52 -5.75
CA GLY A 202 -0.49 -15.33 -5.76
C GLY A 202 -1.13 -15.00 -7.08
N ALA A 203 -1.79 -15.94 -7.78
CA ALA A 203 -2.38 -15.68 -9.10
C ALA A 203 -3.57 -14.71 -9.02
N TYR A 204 -3.48 -13.52 -9.63
CA TYR A 204 -4.63 -12.65 -9.90
C TYR A 204 -4.52 -11.98 -11.28
N ASP A 205 -5.58 -12.19 -12.09
CA ASP A 205 -5.95 -11.63 -13.40
C ASP A 205 -4.89 -10.78 -14.13
N ALA A 206 -4.33 -11.38 -15.19
CA ALA A 206 -3.48 -10.73 -16.20
C ALA A 206 -4.10 -9.47 -16.86
N ASP A 207 -5.41 -9.25 -16.72
CA ASP A 207 -6.15 -8.19 -17.40
C ASP A 207 -6.00 -6.78 -16.79
N ASN A 208 -5.33 -6.62 -15.64
CA ASN A 208 -5.17 -5.29 -15.00
C ASN A 208 -3.90 -4.50 -15.39
N PHE A 209 -3.00 -5.04 -16.23
CA PHE A 209 -1.68 -4.43 -16.50
C PHE A 209 -1.42 -3.92 -17.92
N GLN A 210 -2.45 -3.49 -18.66
CA GLN A 210 -2.27 -2.87 -19.98
C GLN A 210 -1.62 -1.46 -20.01
N LYS A 211 -0.97 -0.97 -18.94
CA LYS A 211 -0.47 0.43 -18.91
C LYS A 211 1.02 0.66 -18.72
N PHE A 212 1.84 -0.36 -18.48
CA PHE A 212 3.28 -0.13 -18.31
C PHE A 212 4.09 -1.19 -19.06
N ALA A 213 4.43 -0.86 -20.31
CA ALA A 213 5.49 -1.53 -21.03
C ALA A 213 6.39 -0.49 -21.72
N VAL A 214 7.68 -0.83 -21.75
CA VAL A 214 8.76 -0.39 -22.67
C VAL A 214 9.68 0.77 -22.21
N LYS A 215 10.97 0.48 -21.95
CA LYS A 215 12.10 0.61 -22.91
C LYS A 215 13.43 0.01 -22.42
N LYS A 216 14.23 -0.43 -23.40
CA LYS A 216 15.36 -1.38 -23.41
C LYS A 216 16.69 -0.66 -23.66
N GLN A 217 17.84 -1.04 -23.04
CA GLN A 217 19.19 -1.00 -23.66
C GLN A 217 20.39 -1.56 -22.84
N GLU A 218 21.01 -2.62 -23.42
CA GLU A 218 22.43 -3.08 -23.49
C GLU A 218 23.23 -3.60 -22.24
N ILE A 219 23.59 -4.90 -22.27
CA ILE A 219 24.46 -5.64 -21.32
C ILE A 219 25.65 -6.32 -22.05
N PRO A 220 26.86 -6.44 -21.44
CA PRO A 220 27.90 -7.38 -21.84
C PRO A 220 27.92 -8.72 -21.03
N ASP A 221 27.81 -9.81 -21.80
CA ASP A 221 28.21 -11.23 -21.69
C ASP A 221 28.65 -11.89 -20.34
N ILE A 222 27.84 -12.87 -19.87
CA ILE A 222 28.12 -13.75 -18.69
C ILE A 222 28.26 -15.25 -19.07
N THR A 223 28.61 -15.58 -20.33
CA THR A 223 28.66 -16.94 -20.93
C THR A 223 29.55 -18.01 -20.26
N ARG A 224 30.08 -17.81 -19.04
CA ARG A 224 31.08 -18.72 -18.46
C ARG A 224 30.57 -19.82 -17.52
N LEU A 225 29.27 -19.89 -17.18
CA LEU A 225 28.83 -20.77 -16.08
C LEU A 225 27.97 -21.98 -16.45
N CYS A 226 27.44 -22.09 -17.66
CA CYS A 226 26.46 -23.15 -17.96
C CYS A 226 26.81 -23.91 -19.24
N SER A 227 27.59 -24.97 -19.11
CA SER A 227 27.79 -25.98 -20.16
C SER A 227 27.61 -27.40 -19.60
N SER A 228 26.39 -27.95 -19.73
CA SER A 228 26.22 -29.37 -20.07
C SER A 228 24.79 -29.65 -20.51
N GLU A 229 24.69 -30.19 -21.72
CA GLU A 229 23.50 -30.52 -22.50
C GLU A 229 22.77 -31.76 -21.93
N ASN A 230 21.45 -31.68 -21.76
CA ASN A 230 20.44 -32.67 -22.22
C ASN A 230 19.05 -32.41 -21.60
N LEU A 231 18.19 -31.72 -22.35
CA LEU A 231 16.75 -31.55 -22.10
C LEU A 231 15.95 -32.47 -23.05
N PRO A 232 14.90 -33.17 -22.56
CA PRO A 232 13.56 -32.97 -23.13
C PRO A 232 12.46 -33.08 -22.03
N GLU A 233 11.23 -32.61 -22.12
CA GLU A 233 10.39 -32.01 -23.16
C GLU A 233 9.33 -31.18 -22.39
N ILE A 234 9.11 -29.92 -22.77
CA ILE A 234 8.20 -28.95 -22.12
C ILE A 234 6.74 -29.30 -22.42
N ARG A 235 5.80 -28.97 -21.52
CA ARG A 235 4.39 -28.67 -21.88
C ARG A 235 3.58 -27.90 -20.79
N TYR A 236 3.71 -26.56 -20.85
CA TYR A 236 2.80 -25.43 -20.56
C TYR A 236 2.23 -25.10 -19.16
N MET A 237 1.90 -23.79 -19.07
CA MET A 237 1.93 -22.83 -17.96
C MET A 237 0.78 -21.82 -18.13
N VAL A 238 0.25 -21.27 -17.03
CA VAL A 238 -0.58 -20.04 -17.03
C VAL A 238 -0.33 -19.26 -15.74
N LEU A 239 -0.06 -17.96 -15.86
CA LEU A 239 0.29 -16.99 -14.81
C LEU A 239 -0.43 -15.65 -14.98
N GLY A 240 -0.48 -14.89 -13.88
CA GLY A 240 -0.80 -13.46 -13.86
C GLY A 240 -0.91 -12.96 -12.43
N ILE A 241 -0.16 -11.92 -12.00
CA ILE A 241 -0.14 -11.46 -10.58
C ILE A 241 0.15 -9.95 -10.44
N SER A 242 -0.67 -9.28 -9.60
CA SER A 242 -0.66 -7.85 -9.31
C SER A 242 0.37 -7.33 -8.30
N ALA A 243 1.55 -7.94 -8.23
CA ALA A 243 2.60 -7.57 -7.28
C ALA A 243 3.98 -7.60 -7.95
N ALA A 244 4.10 -6.97 -9.12
CA ALA A 244 5.37 -6.88 -9.84
C ALA A 244 6.50 -6.32 -8.97
N ASP A 245 6.18 -5.41 -8.03
CA ASP A 245 7.17 -4.82 -7.12
C ASP A 245 7.71 -5.81 -6.08
N ASP A 246 6.94 -6.84 -5.69
CA ASP A 246 7.34 -7.80 -4.64
C ASP A 246 8.47 -8.75 -5.08
N TYR A 247 8.76 -8.80 -6.38
CA TYR A 247 9.71 -9.75 -6.94
C TYR A 247 10.85 -9.09 -7.74
N GLN A 248 10.84 -7.76 -7.88
CA GLN A 248 11.83 -7.01 -8.67
C GLN A 248 13.27 -7.25 -8.20
N GLU A 249 13.49 -7.51 -6.91
CA GLU A 249 14.83 -7.70 -6.34
C GLU A 249 15.48 -9.06 -6.69
N PHE A 250 14.71 -10.04 -7.18
CA PHE A 250 15.21 -11.38 -7.51
C PHE A 250 15.44 -11.61 -9.00
N ILE A 251 15.30 -10.55 -9.80
CA ILE A 251 15.35 -10.61 -11.26
C ILE A 251 16.73 -10.12 -11.71
N THR A 252 17.40 -10.93 -12.53
CA THR A 252 18.77 -10.65 -13.00
C THR A 252 18.82 -9.77 -14.25
N ASP A 253 17.73 -9.68 -15.01
CA ASP A 253 17.59 -8.80 -16.16
C ASP A 253 16.70 -7.59 -15.81
N GLU A 254 17.27 -6.38 -15.85
CA GLU A 254 16.52 -5.11 -15.68
C GLU A 254 15.36 -4.95 -16.69
N GLU A 255 15.26 -5.84 -17.70
CA GLU A 255 14.28 -5.79 -18.78
C GLU A 255 12.95 -6.51 -18.50
N SER A 256 12.87 -7.38 -17.50
CA SER A 256 11.63 -8.11 -17.20
C SER A 256 11.36 -8.17 -15.71
N SER A 257 10.70 -7.14 -15.18
CA SER A 257 10.00 -7.18 -13.88
C SER A 257 8.77 -8.11 -13.93
N ASP A 258 8.90 -9.26 -14.59
CA ASP A 258 7.84 -10.19 -14.87
C ASP A 258 8.02 -11.45 -14.02
N ILE A 259 6.90 -11.95 -13.51
CA ILE A 259 6.85 -13.12 -12.65
C ILE A 259 7.39 -14.37 -13.33
N GLU A 260 7.32 -14.39 -14.66
CA GLU A 260 7.94 -15.39 -15.53
C GLU A 260 9.44 -15.54 -15.24
N SER A 261 10.16 -14.42 -15.06
CA SER A 261 11.60 -14.45 -14.75
C SER A 261 11.89 -14.99 -13.36
N LEU A 262 11.05 -14.69 -12.36
CA LEU A 262 11.16 -15.30 -11.03
C LEU A 262 10.91 -16.81 -11.12
N ILE A 263 9.96 -17.24 -11.94
CA ILE A 263 9.61 -18.65 -12.08
C ILE A 263 10.69 -19.43 -12.80
N ASP A 264 11.24 -18.88 -13.89
CA ASP A 264 12.41 -19.44 -14.56
C ASP A 264 13.58 -19.54 -13.57
N PHE A 265 13.83 -18.49 -12.79
CA PHE A 265 14.84 -18.50 -11.72
C PHE A 265 14.59 -19.61 -10.69
N LEU A 266 13.36 -19.77 -10.19
CA LEU A 266 13.01 -20.83 -9.24
C LEU A 266 13.22 -22.22 -9.86
N VAL A 267 12.80 -22.42 -11.10
CA VAL A 267 12.95 -23.70 -11.82
C VAL A 267 14.44 -24.03 -12.03
N ASP A 268 15.25 -23.06 -12.43
CA ASP A 268 16.70 -23.21 -12.59
C ASP A 268 17.39 -23.54 -11.27
N ASN A 269 16.82 -23.10 -10.14
CA ASN A 269 17.30 -23.41 -8.79
C ASN A 269 16.64 -24.66 -8.17
N GLY A 270 15.99 -25.49 -8.99
CA GLY A 270 15.51 -26.82 -8.58
C GLY A 270 14.14 -26.85 -7.91
N TYR A 271 13.42 -25.73 -7.90
CA TYR A 271 12.02 -25.71 -7.49
C TYR A 271 11.12 -26.29 -8.58
N LYS A 272 10.07 -26.99 -8.16
CA LYS A 272 9.07 -27.57 -9.06
C LYS A 272 7.69 -27.15 -8.63
N LEU A 273 6.79 -27.00 -9.62
CA LEU A 273 5.39 -26.76 -9.34
C LEU A 273 4.84 -27.90 -8.47
N TYR A 274 4.42 -27.56 -7.26
CA TYR A 274 3.81 -28.47 -6.30
C TYR A 274 2.29 -28.46 -6.45
N ARG A 275 1.70 -27.27 -6.51
CA ARG A 275 0.24 -27.09 -6.66
C ARG A 275 -0.09 -25.75 -7.28
N SER A 276 -1.19 -25.70 -8.04
CA SER A 276 -1.75 -24.47 -8.59
C SER A 276 -3.27 -24.45 -8.43
N ILE A 277 -3.83 -23.28 -8.13
CA ILE A 277 -5.27 -23.01 -8.15
C ILE A 277 -5.54 -21.98 -9.24
N GLU A 278 -6.56 -22.23 -10.08
CA GLU A 278 -7.03 -21.27 -11.08
C GLU A 278 -7.39 -19.93 -10.42
N ASN A 279 -6.73 -18.85 -10.84
CA ASN A 279 -6.83 -17.52 -10.25
C ASN A 279 -6.53 -17.49 -8.73
N GLY A 280 -5.71 -18.40 -8.19
CA GLY A 280 -5.32 -18.49 -6.78
C GLY A 280 -3.81 -18.74 -6.58
N PRO A 281 -3.33 -19.17 -5.39
CA PRO A 281 -1.89 -19.32 -5.18
C PRO A 281 -1.28 -20.42 -6.05
N VAL A 282 -0.04 -20.19 -6.46
CA VAL A 282 0.84 -21.16 -7.12
C VAL A 282 1.98 -21.47 -6.15
N ILE A 283 2.15 -22.75 -5.85
CA ILE A 283 3.12 -23.24 -4.88
C ILE A 283 4.23 -23.99 -5.59
N TYR A 284 5.46 -23.58 -5.35
CA TYR A 284 6.68 -24.26 -5.79
C TYR A 284 7.36 -24.92 -4.59
N GLN A 285 7.98 -26.08 -4.81
CA GLN A 285 8.67 -26.85 -3.77
C GLN A 285 10.04 -27.34 -4.28
N THR A 286 11.07 -27.28 -3.42
CA THR A 286 12.37 -27.94 -3.68
C THR A 286 12.33 -29.43 -3.35
N ASN A 287 13.08 -30.23 -4.13
CA ASN A 287 13.26 -31.67 -3.91
C ASN A 287 14.09 -31.96 -2.66
#